data_AF-A0A453N2I1-F1
#
_entry.id   AF-A0A453N2I1-F1
#
_cell.length_a   1.000
_cell.length_b   1.000
_cell.length_c   1.000
_cell.angle_alpha   90.00
_cell.angle_beta   90.00
_cell.angle_gamma   90.00
#
_symmetry.space_group_name_H-M   'P 1'
#
loop_
_entity.id
_entity.type
_entity.pdbx_description
1 polymer ?
#
loop_
_entity_poly.entity_id
_entity_poly.type
_entity_poly.pdbx_seq_one_letter_code
_entity_poly.pdbx_strand_id
1 'polypeptide(L)'
;QGHALRSLRHLCVVVEVMTELEIQEGALPRLEFLRLLCKDINGFGHTIQSLPRLKEVALYDAVSDETKQEWKGATKNHPRRPKLLFVETKPMGSEPAAEIIPAETTTDTMVEEVDVEREPAAAAATTDTTLSVTTLPNVISTKETGN
;
A
#
# COMPACT_ATOMS: atom_id res chain seq x y z
N GLN A 1 23.71 19.67 13.05
CA GLN A 1 24.08 18.39 12.40
C GLN A 1 22.93 17.42 12.66
N GLY A 2 22.15 17.06 11.63
CA GLY A 2 21.04 16.13 11.81
C GLY A 2 21.55 14.71 12.09
N HIS A 3 20.88 13.96 12.95
CA HIS A 3 21.22 12.55 13.16
C HIS A 3 20.80 11.73 11.94
N ALA A 4 21.74 10.94 11.38
CA ALA A 4 21.46 10.08 10.24
C ALA A 4 20.57 8.89 10.64
N LEU A 5 19.52 8.64 9.85
CA LEU A 5 18.66 7.47 10.00
C LEU A 5 19.28 6.26 9.29
N ARG A 6 20.36 5.73 9.88
CA ARG A 6 21.23 4.71 9.26
C ARG A 6 20.53 3.39 8.95
N SER A 7 19.42 3.08 9.61
CA SER A 7 18.69 1.82 9.40
C SER A 7 17.44 1.98 8.53
N LEU A 8 17.06 3.20 8.17
CA LEU A 8 15.86 3.46 7.37
C LEU A 8 16.06 2.95 5.94
N ARG A 9 15.15 2.08 5.49
CA ARG A 9 15.16 1.50 4.14
C ARG A 9 13.95 1.91 3.31
N HIS A 10 12.83 2.19 3.96
CA HIS A 10 11.58 2.58 3.32
C HIS A 10 11.11 3.88 3.97
N LEU A 11 10.87 4.90 3.14
CA LEU A 11 10.32 6.18 3.57
C LEU A 11 9.05 6.42 2.78
N CYS A 12 7.96 6.71 3.49
CA CYS A 12 6.68 7.07 2.91
C CYS A 12 6.23 8.40 3.52
N VAL A 13 5.99 9.39 2.68
CA VAL A 13 5.53 10.72 3.08
C VAL A 13 4.21 10.99 2.36
N VAL A 14 3.17 11.26 3.15
CA VAL A 14 1.81 11.53 2.66
C VAL A 14 1.40 12.87 3.26
N VAL A 15 1.29 13.89 2.41
CA VAL A 15 0.99 15.26 2.82
C VAL A 15 0.14 15.88 1.72
N GLU A 16 -0.78 16.75 2.09
CA GLU A 16 -1.64 17.45 1.12
C GLU A 16 -0.83 18.46 0.29
N VAL A 17 0.02 19.26 0.96
CA VAL A 17 0.90 20.28 0.36
C VAL A 17 2.29 20.16 0.98
N MET A 18 3.33 20.20 0.15
CA MET A 18 4.73 20.17 0.58
C MET A 18 5.45 21.40 0.04
N THR A 19 5.91 22.28 0.93
CA THR A 19 6.61 23.51 0.53
C THR A 19 8.08 23.28 0.22
N GLU A 20 8.71 22.35 0.94
CA GLU A 20 10.14 22.09 0.83
C GLU A 20 10.42 20.62 1.19
N LEU A 21 11.30 19.99 0.42
CA LEU A 21 11.87 18.69 0.71
C LEU A 21 13.36 18.73 0.41
N GLU A 22 14.16 18.61 1.46
CA GLU A 22 15.60 18.51 1.35
C GLU A 22 16.09 17.28 2.11
N ILE A 23 16.83 16.41 1.42
CA ILE A 23 17.53 15.29 2.07
C ILE A 23 19.01 15.57 2.02
N GLN A 24 19.54 15.96 3.17
CA GLN A 24 20.96 16.20 3.39
C GLN A 24 21.79 14.95 3.08
N GLU A 25 22.99 15.16 2.53
CA GLU A 25 23.92 14.08 2.23
C GLU A 25 24.22 13.25 3.49
N GLY A 26 24.12 11.93 3.37
CA GLY A 26 24.36 11.01 4.49
C GLY A 26 23.23 10.93 5.51
N ALA A 27 22.11 11.65 5.36
CA ALA A 27 20.96 11.53 6.26
C ALA A 27 20.29 10.15 6.17
N LEU A 28 20.12 9.63 4.95
CA LEU A 28 19.43 8.36 4.66
C LEU A 28 20.31 7.38 3.85
N PRO A 29 21.46 6.92 4.40
CA PRO A 29 22.49 6.21 3.63
C PRO A 29 22.06 4.81 3.16
N ARG A 30 20.97 4.27 3.71
CA ARG A 30 20.46 2.92 3.39
C ARG A 30 19.05 2.92 2.84
N LEU A 31 18.52 4.08 2.45
CA LEU A 31 17.18 4.13 1.85
C LEU A 31 17.17 3.38 0.53
N GLU A 32 16.21 2.47 0.40
CA GLU A 32 16.01 1.63 -0.78
C GLU A 32 14.73 2.04 -1.52
N PHE A 33 13.71 2.51 -0.80
CA PHE A 33 12.41 2.90 -1.37
C PHE A 33 11.96 4.25 -0.81
N LEU A 34 11.61 5.16 -1.71
CA LEU A 34 11.04 6.47 -1.39
C LEU A 34 9.63 6.57 -1.99
N ARG A 35 8.63 6.83 -1.17
CA ARG A 35 7.25 7.08 -1.60
C ARG A 35 6.81 8.47 -1.19
N LEU A 36 6.48 9.31 -2.17
CA LEU A 36 5.98 10.67 -1.97
C LEU A 36 4.57 10.79 -2.54
N LEU A 37 3.58 10.77 -1.63
CA LEU A 37 2.16 10.87 -1.97
C LEU A 37 1.68 12.30 -1.68
N CYS A 38 2.17 13.26 -2.48
CA CYS A 38 1.84 14.68 -2.40
C CYS A 38 1.67 15.22 -3.82
N LYS A 39 0.72 16.15 -4.02
CA LYS A 39 0.45 16.78 -5.31
C LYS A 39 1.54 17.76 -5.72
N ASP A 40 2.05 18.51 -4.73
CA ASP A 40 3.03 19.57 -4.92
C ASP A 40 4.45 19.07 -4.65
N ILE A 41 4.97 18.20 -5.52
CA ILE A 41 6.36 17.69 -5.41
C ILE A 41 7.28 18.19 -6.53
N ASN A 42 6.93 19.35 -7.09
CA ASN A 42 7.65 19.96 -8.20
C ASN A 42 9.02 20.47 -7.74
N GLY A 43 10.07 20.19 -8.52
CA GLY A 43 11.43 20.63 -8.20
C GLY A 43 12.18 19.76 -7.20
N PHE A 44 11.55 18.73 -6.62
CA PHE A 44 12.20 17.86 -5.61
C PHE A 44 12.98 16.67 -6.22
N GLY A 45 13.02 16.53 -7.54
CA GLY A 45 13.69 15.40 -8.20
C GLY A 45 15.19 15.31 -7.87
N HIS A 46 15.84 16.44 -7.58
CA HIS A 46 17.26 16.48 -7.20
C HIS A 46 17.56 15.79 -5.86
N THR A 47 16.57 15.71 -4.96
CA THR A 47 16.71 15.13 -3.63
C THR A 47 17.15 13.66 -3.67
N ILE A 48 16.79 12.92 -4.72
CA ILE A 48 17.16 11.50 -4.81
C ILE A 48 18.65 11.29 -5.07
N GLN A 49 19.40 12.31 -5.48
CA GLN A 49 20.84 12.18 -5.75
C GLN A 49 21.66 11.95 -4.47
N SER A 50 21.14 12.36 -3.30
CA SER A 50 21.78 12.11 -2.01
C SER A 50 21.51 10.70 -1.45
N LEU A 51 20.79 9.85 -2.20
CA LEU A 51 20.34 8.52 -1.76
C LEU A 51 21.10 7.37 -2.46
N PRO A 52 22.28 6.97 -1.97
CA PRO A 52 23.20 6.09 -2.70
C PRO A 52 22.69 4.65 -2.95
N ARG A 53 21.67 4.22 -2.21
CA ARG A 53 21.12 2.84 -2.28
C ARG A 53 19.68 2.79 -2.79
N LEU A 54 19.17 3.90 -3.33
CA LEU A 54 17.80 3.99 -3.83
C LEU A 54 17.58 3.01 -4.99
N LYS A 55 16.52 2.21 -4.87
CA LYS A 55 16.08 1.23 -5.86
C LYS A 55 14.79 1.65 -6.55
N GLU A 56 13.93 2.36 -5.83
CA GLU A 56 12.60 2.71 -6.30
C GLU A 56 12.14 4.05 -5.73
N VAL A 57 11.44 4.80 -6.57
CA VAL A 57 10.73 6.03 -6.26
C VAL A 57 9.29 5.85 -6.68
N ALA A 58 8.35 6.08 -5.76
CA ALA A 58 6.93 6.05 -6.02
C ALA A 58 6.34 7.44 -5.77
N LEU A 59 5.69 8.02 -6.78
CA LEU A 59 5.07 9.34 -6.71
C LEU A 59 3.54 9.22 -6.77
N TYR A 60 2.83 10.23 -6.30
CA TYR A 60 1.39 10.31 -6.54
C TYR A 60 1.11 10.46 -8.04
N ASP A 61 0.11 9.76 -8.57
CA ASP A 61 -0.17 9.82 -10.01
C ASP A 61 -0.77 11.16 -10.47
N ALA A 62 -1.44 11.89 -9.59
CA ALA A 62 -2.04 13.18 -9.94
C ALA A 62 -1.05 14.37 -9.94
N VAL A 63 0.26 14.12 -9.90
CA VAL A 63 1.29 15.16 -10.07
C VAL A 63 1.33 15.64 -11.52
N SER A 64 1.80 16.86 -11.76
CA SER A 64 1.86 17.44 -13.11
C SER A 64 2.81 16.66 -14.04
N ASP A 65 2.54 16.68 -15.34
CA ASP A 65 3.40 16.01 -16.32
C ASP A 65 4.83 16.57 -16.35
N GLU A 66 4.99 17.88 -16.07
CA GLU A 66 6.29 18.53 -15.90
C GLU A 66 7.08 17.86 -14.76
N THR A 67 6.45 17.69 -13.60
CA THR A 67 7.03 16.96 -12.47
C THR A 67 7.35 15.50 -12.87
N LYS A 68 6.45 14.80 -13.57
CA LYS A 68 6.73 13.42 -14.03
C LYS A 68 7.97 13.36 -14.92
N GLN A 69 8.19 14.33 -15.82
CA GLN A 69 9.39 14.40 -16.66
C GLN A 69 10.65 14.73 -15.86
N GLU A 70 10.57 15.68 -14.93
CA GLU A 70 11.69 16.04 -14.04
C GLU A 70 12.18 14.80 -13.27
N TRP A 71 11.25 14.08 -12.64
CA TRP A 71 11.57 12.87 -11.88
C TRP A 71 12.07 11.74 -12.77
N LYS A 72 11.54 11.60 -14.00
CA LYS A 72 12.09 10.67 -15.00
C LYS A 72 13.53 11.03 -15.39
N GLY A 73 13.85 12.32 -15.48
CA GLY A 73 15.21 12.80 -15.69
C GLY A 73 16.12 12.49 -14.50
N ALA A 74 15.66 12.82 -13.28
CA ALA A 74 16.41 12.58 -12.06
C ALA A 74 16.74 11.10 -11.84
N THR A 75 15.74 10.23 -12.03
CA THR A 75 15.92 8.77 -11.91
C THR A 75 16.88 8.22 -12.97
N LYS A 76 16.87 8.74 -14.21
CA LYS A 76 17.84 8.35 -15.25
C LYS A 76 19.27 8.78 -14.93
N ASN A 77 19.43 9.98 -14.35
CA ASN A 77 20.73 10.53 -13.99
C ASN A 77 21.32 9.91 -12.71
N HIS A 78 20.47 9.28 -11.89
CA HIS A 78 20.90 8.64 -10.66
C HIS A 78 21.84 7.45 -10.93
N PRO A 79 22.93 7.27 -10.18
CA PRO A 79 23.94 6.21 -10.42
C PRO A 79 23.36 4.80 -10.42
N ARG A 80 22.28 4.56 -9.66
CA ARG A 80 21.59 3.26 -9.61
C ARG A 80 20.35 3.14 -10.51
N ARG A 81 19.94 4.21 -11.20
CA ARG A 81 18.75 4.23 -12.06
C ARG A 81 17.52 3.59 -11.40
N PRO A 82 17.01 4.17 -10.29
CA PRO A 82 15.89 3.60 -9.57
C PRO A 82 14.64 3.56 -10.46
N LYS A 83 13.76 2.61 -10.19
CA LYS A 83 12.47 2.52 -10.86
C LYS A 83 11.58 3.68 -10.43
N LEU A 84 10.93 4.33 -11.39
CA LEU A 84 9.91 5.34 -11.12
C LEU A 84 8.53 4.71 -11.26
N LEU A 85 7.72 4.77 -10.20
CA LEU A 85 6.36 4.29 -10.15
C LEU A 85 5.40 5.44 -9.85
N PHE A 86 4.18 5.34 -10.37
CA PHE A 86 3.09 6.25 -10.06
C PHE A 86 2.02 5.48 -9.30
N VAL A 87 1.58 6.04 -8.19
CA VAL A 87 0.65 5.43 -7.25
C VAL A 87 -0.60 6.28 -7.21
N GLU A 88 -1.73 5.67 -7.55
CA GLU A 88 -3.04 6.27 -7.31
C GLU A 88 -3.40 6.04 -5.84
N THR A 89 -3.36 7.09 -5.02
CA THR A 89 -4.14 7.07 -3.79
C THR A 89 -5.58 7.35 -4.20
N LYS A 90 -6.43 6.31 -4.21
CA LYS A 90 -7.86 6.58 -4.08
C LYS A 90 -7.99 7.50 -2.87
N PRO A 91 -8.65 8.67 -2.99
CA PRO A 91 -9.04 9.40 -1.79
C PRO A 91 -9.76 8.35 -0.95
N MET A 92 -9.24 8.07 0.25
CA MET A 92 -10.00 7.35 1.25
C MET A 92 -11.31 8.10 1.27
N GLY A 93 -12.36 7.48 0.71
CA GLY A 93 -13.64 8.13 0.63
C GLY A 93 -13.94 8.56 2.05
N SER A 94 -14.28 9.83 2.24
CA SER A 94 -15.35 10.11 3.16
C SER A 94 -16.51 9.25 2.67
N GLU A 95 -16.57 8.01 3.15
CA GLU A 95 -17.76 7.20 3.11
C GLU A 95 -18.79 8.09 3.81
N PRO A 96 -19.82 8.63 3.13
CA PRO A 96 -20.91 9.22 3.87
C PRO A 96 -21.44 8.08 4.73
N ALA A 97 -21.35 8.25 6.05
CA ALA A 97 -21.89 7.33 7.03
C ALA A 97 -23.28 6.92 6.55
N ALA A 98 -23.43 5.62 6.33
CA ALA A 98 -24.65 4.93 5.92
C ALA A 98 -25.88 5.84 5.92
N GLU A 99 -26.31 6.26 4.72
CA GLU A 99 -27.65 6.82 4.56
C GLU A 99 -28.61 5.75 5.08
N ILE A 100 -29.24 6.10 6.20
CA ILE A 100 -30.11 5.27 6.99
C ILE A 100 -31.23 4.81 6.04
N ILE A 101 -31.29 3.51 5.78
CA ILE A 101 -32.45 2.88 5.16
C ILE A 101 -33.67 3.33 5.97
N PRO A 102 -34.69 4.01 5.40
CA PRO A 102 -35.92 4.19 6.13
C PRO A 102 -36.56 2.80 6.25
N ALA A 103 -36.42 2.22 7.45
CA ALA A 103 -37.14 1.04 7.84
C ALA A 103 -38.64 1.29 7.63
N GLU A 104 -39.24 0.41 6.84
CA GLU A 104 -40.66 0.35 6.58
C GLU A 104 -41.44 0.41 7.91
N THR A 105 -42.19 1.49 8.11
CA THR A 105 -43.15 1.54 9.22
C THR A 105 -44.44 0.91 8.74
N THR A 106 -44.64 -0.31 9.24
CA THR A 106 -45.87 -1.10 9.25
C THR A 106 -47.12 -0.24 9.42
N THR A 107 -48.07 -0.36 8.49
CA THR A 107 -49.48 -0.14 8.80
C THR A 107 -50.21 -1.46 8.57
N ASP A 108 -50.57 -2.05 9.70
CA ASP A 108 -51.50 -3.14 9.92
C ASP A 108 -52.86 -2.89 9.25
N THR A 109 -53.41 -3.86 8.50
CA THR A 109 -54.87 -4.08 8.33
C THR A 109 -55.13 -5.48 7.74
N MET A 110 -55.46 -6.42 8.64
CA MET A 110 -56.55 -7.42 8.61
C MET A 110 -56.82 -8.29 7.34
N VAL A 111 -56.50 -9.59 7.50
CA VAL A 111 -57.21 -10.85 7.18
C VAL A 111 -57.84 -11.13 5.80
N GLU A 112 -57.44 -12.25 5.18
CA GLU A 112 -58.32 -13.43 4.97
C GLU A 112 -57.49 -14.68 4.62
N GLU A 113 -57.93 -15.83 5.16
CA GLU A 113 -57.28 -17.14 5.13
C GLU A 113 -57.63 -17.97 3.88
N VAL A 114 -56.86 -19.05 3.62
CA VAL A 114 -57.17 -20.33 2.91
C VAL A 114 -55.84 -20.83 2.31
N ASP A 115 -55.39 -22.09 2.35
CA ASP A 115 -55.72 -23.36 3.02
C ASP A 115 -54.56 -24.31 2.61
N VAL A 116 -54.11 -25.18 3.54
CA VAL A 116 -53.53 -26.55 3.38
C VAL A 116 -52.42 -26.77 2.30
N GLU A 117 -51.21 -27.27 2.62
CA GLU A 117 -50.89 -28.67 2.95
C GLU A 117 -49.42 -28.81 3.43
N ARG A 118 -49.00 -30.03 3.79
CA ARG A 118 -48.11 -30.46 4.88
C ARG A 118 -46.83 -31.16 4.37
N GLU A 119 -45.65 -30.83 4.96
CA GLU A 119 -44.39 -31.60 5.29
C GLU A 119 -43.83 -32.71 4.32
N PRO A 120 -42.58 -33.25 4.46
CA PRO A 120 -41.23 -32.70 4.71
C PRO A 120 -40.08 -33.41 3.93
N ALA A 121 -38.84 -33.03 4.28
CA ALA A 121 -37.67 -33.90 4.54
C ALA A 121 -36.51 -34.01 3.53
N ALA A 122 -35.32 -33.92 4.15
CA ALA A 122 -34.03 -34.53 3.78
C ALA A 122 -33.29 -33.92 2.58
N ALA A 123 -31.96 -33.77 2.52
CA ALA A 123 -30.88 -34.27 3.34
C ALA A 123 -29.63 -33.38 3.18
N ALA A 124 -28.78 -33.45 4.20
CA ALA A 124 -27.34 -33.21 4.26
C ALA A 124 -26.55 -33.04 2.94
N ALA A 125 -25.58 -32.12 2.95
CA ALA A 125 -24.17 -32.49 2.82
C ALA A 125 -23.25 -31.31 3.15
N THR A 126 -22.63 -31.41 4.33
CA THR A 126 -21.40 -30.74 4.71
C THR A 126 -20.24 -31.31 3.89
N THR A 127 -19.35 -30.47 3.36
CA THR A 127 -17.98 -30.90 3.01
C THR A 127 -16.97 -29.87 3.50
N ASP A 128 -16.42 -30.20 4.67
CA ASP A 128 -15.20 -29.68 5.25
C ASP A 128 -14.03 -29.92 4.29
N THR A 129 -13.38 -28.85 3.81
CA THR A 129 -12.12 -28.97 3.06
C THR A 129 -10.97 -28.80 4.04
N THR A 130 -10.43 -29.94 4.44
CA THR A 130 -9.32 -30.13 5.37
C THR A 130 -8.05 -29.41 4.93
N LEU A 131 -7.47 -28.65 5.87
CA LEU A 131 -6.12 -28.12 5.87
C LEU A 131 -5.07 -29.24 5.81
N SER A 132 -4.05 -29.06 5.00
CA SER A 132 -2.80 -29.83 5.09
C SER A 132 -1.62 -28.88 5.33
N VAL A 133 -1.14 -28.88 6.58
CA VAL A 133 0.19 -28.38 6.98
C VAL A 133 1.17 -29.52 6.75
N THR A 134 2.16 -29.31 5.89
CA THR A 134 3.33 -30.20 5.80
C THR A 134 4.58 -29.43 6.19
N THR A 135 5.02 -29.70 7.42
CA THR A 135 6.31 -29.33 7.98
C THR A 135 7.40 -30.28 7.45
N LEU A 136 8.58 -29.75 7.13
CA LEU A 136 9.79 -30.56 7.01
C LEU A 136 10.96 -29.77 7.60
N PRO A 137 11.54 -30.18 8.74
CA PRO A 137 12.82 -29.67 9.19
C PRO A 137 13.92 -30.49 8.54
N ASN A 138 14.96 -29.84 8.00
CA ASN A 138 16.24 -30.53 7.96
C ASN A 138 17.37 -29.59 8.37
N VAL A 139 18.25 -30.19 9.16
CA VAL A 139 19.23 -29.63 10.06
C VAL A 139 20.57 -30.27 9.68
N ILE A 140 21.60 -29.43 9.55
CA ILE A 140 23.06 -29.70 9.60
C ILE A 140 23.71 -30.39 8.37
N SER A 141 24.72 -29.73 7.79
CA SER A 141 26.10 -30.29 7.76
C SER A 141 27.16 -29.28 7.28
N THR A 142 27.97 -28.86 8.26
CA THR A 142 29.40 -28.52 8.28
C THR A 142 30.22 -28.52 6.98
N LYS A 143 31.02 -27.46 6.80
CA LYS A 143 32.46 -27.58 6.49
C LYS A 143 33.25 -26.40 7.06
N GLU A 144 34.13 -26.77 7.98
CA GLU A 144 35.16 -25.97 8.64
C GLU A 144 36.34 -25.82 7.67
N THR A 145 36.74 -24.58 7.37
CA THR A 145 37.99 -24.27 6.64
C THR A 145 39.06 -23.94 7.66
N GLY A 146 40.11 -24.75 7.68
CA GLY A 146 41.22 -24.64 8.61
C GLY A 146 42.10 -23.41 8.44
N ASN A 147 42.79 -23.11 9.54
CA ASN A 147 44.10 -22.49 9.60
C ASN A 147 44.76 -22.92 10.91
#